data_AF-A0A9R1EAZ8-F1
#
_entry.id   AF-A0A9R1EAZ8-F1
#
_cell.length_a   1.000
_cell.length_b   1.000
_cell.length_c   1.000
_cell.angle_alpha   90.00
_cell.angle_beta   90.00
_cell.angle_gamma   90.00
#
_symmetry.space_group_name_H-M   'P 1'
#
loop_
_entity.id
_entity.type
_entity.pdbx_description
1 polymer ?
#
loop_
_entity_poly.entity_id
_entity_poly.type
_entity_poly.pdbx_seq_one_letter_code
_entity_poly.pdbx_strand_id
1 'polypeptide(L)'
;MRRSSITARCTSSSLSLAPSHHIRLVTTKNGRLQMLSSTFPLPPDDCHRQRARRCRHSTAIASLSECHPSHPVGMSLPCSDQSIRPRKMKNASLLPGVAVLRCWCGDLCKVKEVTDFSDWLGMKFFMCANYEEYPAVAISEYDKPPSPPPLCMYYYWIDTEKPAWAVTEIRERSRRAWNSLFAEERHEKAEAEEKAEQERELKEYYAKQHRFFEEMGKKNREEARRMEGQERKRKEAREAERQRKKERARQAKATEEAGDGKGKYPRWTQ
;
A
#
# COMPACT_ATOMS: atom_id res chain seq x y z
N MET A 1 15.47 -6.15 61.86
CA MET A 1 14.22 -6.22 61.07
C MET A 1 13.45 -4.91 61.21
N ARG A 2 13.55 -4.03 60.23
CA ARG A 2 12.74 -2.81 60.10
C ARG A 2 12.42 -2.63 58.62
N ARG A 3 11.13 -2.68 58.27
CA ARG A 3 10.62 -2.34 56.94
C ARG A 3 10.44 -0.83 56.90
N SER A 4 11.09 -0.18 55.94
CA SER A 4 10.86 1.23 55.62
C SER A 4 10.28 1.31 54.22
N SER A 5 8.99 1.58 54.15
CA SER A 5 8.24 1.99 52.97
C SER A 5 8.51 3.47 52.70
N ILE A 6 9.01 3.79 51.51
CA ILE A 6 9.12 5.17 51.02
C ILE A 6 8.14 5.32 49.84
N THR A 7 7.16 6.18 50.06
CA THR A 7 6.23 6.72 49.08
C THR A 7 6.80 8.04 48.52
N ALA A 8 6.85 8.17 47.20
CA ALA A 8 7.03 9.45 46.50
C ALA A 8 6.20 9.39 45.19
N ARG A 9 4.99 9.93 45.21
CA ARG A 9 4.56 11.23 44.63
C ARG A 9 4.86 11.39 43.13
N CYS A 10 3.80 11.21 42.36
CA CYS A 10 3.63 11.68 41.00
C CYS A 10 3.65 13.21 40.96
N THR A 11 4.47 13.77 40.08
CA THR A 11 4.26 15.10 39.51
C THR A 11 4.23 14.96 38.00
N SER A 12 3.05 15.17 37.44
CA SER A 12 2.77 15.27 36.01
C SER A 12 3.39 16.55 35.46
N SER A 13 4.20 16.42 34.42
CA SER A 13 4.54 17.53 33.53
C SER A 13 4.37 17.03 32.11
N SER A 14 3.29 17.51 31.50
CA SER A 14 2.90 17.30 30.12
C SER A 14 3.76 18.16 29.19
N LEU A 15 4.69 17.53 28.49
CA LEU A 15 5.30 18.07 27.28
C LEU A 15 5.13 17.03 26.18
N SER A 16 4.35 17.42 25.16
CA SER A 16 4.12 16.64 23.95
C SER A 16 5.42 16.58 23.13
N LEU A 17 6.05 15.42 23.12
CA LEU A 17 7.03 15.05 22.09
C LEU A 17 6.54 13.80 21.36
N ALA A 18 6.75 13.82 20.05
CA ALA A 18 6.39 12.82 19.06
C ALA A 18 6.71 11.37 19.47
N PRO A 19 6.04 10.36 18.89
CA PRO A 19 6.32 8.97 19.23
C PRO A 19 7.72 8.57 18.73
N SER A 20 8.68 8.52 19.64
CA SER A 20 9.96 7.84 19.45
C SER A 20 9.73 6.35 19.34
N HIS A 21 10.11 5.77 18.20
CA HIS A 21 10.15 4.32 17.98
C HIS A 21 11.19 3.68 18.90
N HIS A 22 10.76 3.12 20.02
CA HIS A 22 11.60 2.26 20.86
C HIS A 22 11.67 0.86 20.23
N ILE A 23 12.76 0.57 19.53
CA ILE A 23 13.11 -0.79 19.12
C ILE A 23 13.70 -1.49 20.36
N ARG A 24 12.96 -2.45 20.93
CA ARG A 24 13.48 -3.36 21.96
C ARG A 24 14.15 -4.55 21.27
N LEU A 25 15.47 -4.61 21.35
CA LEU A 25 16.24 -5.79 20.98
C LEU A 25 16.41 -6.67 22.22
N VAL A 26 15.99 -7.93 22.14
CA VAL A 26 16.23 -8.94 23.18
C VAL A 26 17.21 -9.96 22.62
N THR A 27 18.35 -10.13 23.29
CA THR A 27 19.36 -11.13 22.96
C THR A 27 18.97 -12.49 23.54
N THR A 28 18.89 -13.52 22.71
CA THR A 28 18.72 -14.90 23.19
C THR A 28 20.08 -15.54 23.49
N LYS A 29 20.12 -16.53 24.39
CA LYS A 29 21.35 -17.19 24.90
C LYS A 29 22.24 -17.84 23.83
N ASN A 30 21.78 -17.94 22.57
CA ASN A 30 22.52 -18.59 21.48
C ASN A 30 23.09 -17.60 20.45
N GLY A 31 23.14 -16.30 20.75
CA GLY A 31 23.81 -15.30 19.91
C GLY A 31 23.17 -15.01 18.55
N ARG A 32 21.98 -15.56 18.28
CA ARG A 32 21.26 -15.34 17.01
C ARG A 32 20.21 -14.23 17.19
N LEU A 33 20.41 -13.11 16.48
CA LEU A 33 19.43 -12.04 16.35
C LEU A 33 18.22 -12.56 15.57
N GLN A 34 17.03 -12.49 16.16
CA GLN A 34 15.76 -12.69 15.46
C GLN A 34 14.98 -11.38 15.47
N MET A 35 14.58 -10.93 14.28
CA MET A 35 13.67 -9.81 14.10
C MET A 35 12.26 -10.29 14.40
N LEU A 36 11.61 -9.74 15.42
CA LEU A 36 10.18 -9.95 15.65
C LEU A 36 9.41 -9.15 14.62
N SER A 37 8.60 -9.83 13.81
CA SER A 37 7.68 -9.21 12.85
C SER A 37 6.62 -8.41 13.60
N SER A 38 6.70 -7.09 13.46
CA SER A 38 5.69 -6.15 13.95
C SER A 38 4.36 -6.41 13.24
N THR A 39 3.37 -6.89 13.97
CA THR A 39 1.98 -6.94 13.50
C THR A 39 1.43 -5.52 13.50
N PHE A 40 1.31 -4.91 12.33
CA PHE A 40 0.72 -3.58 12.17
C PHE A 40 -0.81 -3.66 12.36
N PRO A 41 -1.42 -2.74 13.13
CA PRO A 41 -2.87 -2.57 13.14
C PRO A 41 -3.32 -1.91 11.83
N LEU A 42 -4.37 -2.46 11.22
CA LEU A 42 -5.05 -1.88 10.07
C LEU A 42 -5.67 -0.50 10.44
N PRO A 43 -5.64 0.50 9.54
CA PRO A 43 -6.26 1.79 9.78
C PRO A 43 -7.80 1.69 9.70
N PRO A 44 -8.54 2.58 10.39
CA PRO A 44 -9.99 2.64 10.32
C PRO A 44 -10.48 3.27 9.00
N ASP A 45 -11.65 2.82 8.56
CA ASP A 45 -12.37 3.25 7.36
C ASP A 45 -12.72 4.75 7.38
N ASP A 46 -12.10 5.54 6.49
CA ASP A 46 -12.56 6.88 6.12
C ASP A 46 -13.32 6.81 4.79
N CYS A 47 -14.61 6.52 4.88
CA CYS A 47 -15.53 6.49 3.74
C CYS A 47 -16.29 7.82 3.66
N HIS A 48 -15.63 8.91 3.25
CA HIS A 48 -16.31 10.12 2.79
C HIS A 48 -15.47 10.90 1.78
N ARG A 49 -15.68 10.62 0.49
CA ARG A 49 -15.41 11.59 -0.58
C ARG A 49 -16.33 11.37 -1.78
N GLN A 50 -17.54 11.90 -1.68
CA GLN A 50 -18.47 12.01 -2.79
C GLN A 50 -17.92 13.00 -3.83
N ARG A 51 -17.70 12.52 -5.06
CA ARG A 51 -17.52 13.37 -6.24
C ARG A 51 -18.87 13.54 -6.93
N ALA A 52 -19.37 14.77 -6.88
CA ALA A 52 -20.55 15.20 -7.61
C ALA A 52 -20.40 14.96 -9.12
N ARG A 53 -21.35 14.24 -9.71
CA ARG A 53 -21.68 14.37 -11.13
C ARG A 53 -23.17 14.71 -11.25
N ARG A 54 -23.41 15.86 -11.88
CA ARG A 54 -24.71 16.44 -12.22
C ARG A 54 -25.55 15.45 -13.02
N CYS A 55 -26.72 15.09 -12.51
CA CYS A 55 -27.85 14.70 -13.34
C CYS A 55 -28.93 15.78 -13.19
N ARG A 56 -29.38 16.31 -14.34
CA ARG A 56 -30.42 17.32 -14.41
C ARG A 56 -31.75 16.71 -14.02
N HIS A 57 -32.47 17.45 -13.18
CA HIS A 57 -33.86 17.24 -12.84
C HIS A 57 -34.75 17.27 -14.09
N SER A 58 -35.67 16.30 -14.19
CA SER A 58 -37.03 16.56 -14.69
C SER A 58 -37.99 16.09 -13.61
N THR A 59 -38.67 17.08 -13.07
CA THR A 59 -39.69 17.06 -12.02
C THR A 59 -40.96 16.37 -12.52
N ALA A 60 -41.48 15.43 -11.75
CA ALA A 60 -42.91 15.15 -11.68
C ALA A 60 -43.25 14.85 -10.22
N ILE A 61 -43.98 15.78 -9.62
CA ILE A 61 -44.56 15.72 -8.27
C ILE A 61 -45.98 15.17 -8.39
N ALA A 62 -46.44 14.57 -7.28
CA ALA A 62 -47.79 14.09 -6.94
C ALA A 62 -47.94 12.57 -7.17
N SER A 63 -48.31 11.75 -6.18
CA SER A 63 -49.24 12.02 -5.09
C SER A 63 -48.95 11.10 -3.89
N LEU A 64 -48.79 11.69 -2.71
CA LEU A 64 -48.90 10.98 -1.43
C LEU A 64 -50.38 10.72 -1.19
N SER A 65 -50.81 9.46 -1.22
CA SER A 65 -52.11 9.06 -0.69
C SER A 65 -51.94 8.67 0.78
N GLU A 66 -52.51 9.50 1.66
CA GLU A 66 -52.76 9.20 3.06
C GLU A 66 -53.66 7.96 3.18
N CYS A 67 -53.25 6.97 3.97
CA CYS A 67 -54.11 5.87 4.38
C CYS A 67 -54.52 6.08 5.85
N HIS A 68 -55.77 6.45 6.07
CA HIS A 68 -56.40 6.37 7.39
C HIS A 68 -56.81 4.92 7.73
N PRO A 69 -56.80 4.53 9.02
CA PRO A 69 -57.06 3.16 9.45
C PRO A 69 -58.50 2.96 9.92
N SER A 70 -59.25 2.05 9.30
CA SER A 70 -60.51 1.55 9.89
C SER A 70 -60.97 0.20 9.30
N HIS A 71 -60.74 -0.86 10.09
CA HIS A 71 -61.37 -2.20 10.09
C HIS A 71 -61.05 -3.21 8.97
N PRO A 72 -61.27 -4.53 9.21
CA PRO A 72 -60.78 -5.37 10.31
C PRO A 72 -59.86 -6.49 9.79
N VAL A 73 -59.20 -7.16 10.74
CA VAL A 73 -58.32 -8.34 10.63
C VAL A 73 -58.59 -9.23 9.39
N GLY A 74 -57.86 -8.97 8.31
CA GLY A 74 -57.61 -9.91 7.23
C GLY A 74 -56.11 -10.02 7.08
N MET A 75 -55.54 -11.17 7.47
CA MET A 75 -54.11 -11.42 7.35
C MET A 75 -53.71 -11.44 5.87
N SER A 76 -53.40 -10.27 5.33
CA SER A 76 -52.60 -10.17 4.11
C SER A 76 -51.19 -10.58 4.52
N LEU A 77 -50.86 -11.86 4.32
CA LEU A 77 -49.47 -12.29 4.33
C LEU A 77 -48.71 -11.35 3.38
N PRO A 78 -47.59 -10.75 3.79
CA PRO A 78 -46.80 -9.90 2.90
C PRO A 78 -46.43 -10.75 1.68
N CYS A 79 -46.96 -10.37 0.52
CA CYS A 79 -46.70 -11.00 -0.75
C CYS A 79 -45.18 -11.14 -0.93
N SER A 80 -44.78 -12.32 -1.38
CA SER A 80 -43.41 -12.80 -1.58
C SER A 80 -42.62 -12.02 -2.64
N ASP A 81 -42.46 -10.70 -2.45
CA ASP A 81 -41.77 -9.79 -3.37
C ASP A 81 -40.26 -9.71 -3.09
N GLN A 82 -39.65 -10.82 -2.68
CA GLN A 82 -38.18 -10.90 -2.54
C GLN A 82 -37.60 -11.39 -3.87
N SER A 83 -37.11 -10.44 -4.67
CA SER A 83 -36.66 -10.61 -6.05
C SER A 83 -35.44 -11.52 -6.25
N ILE A 84 -34.90 -12.14 -5.20
CA ILE A 84 -33.69 -12.97 -5.27
C ILE A 84 -34.00 -14.34 -4.64
N ARG A 85 -34.58 -15.24 -5.44
CA ARG A 85 -34.75 -16.64 -5.06
C ARG A 85 -33.40 -17.39 -5.21
N PRO A 86 -32.93 -18.11 -4.18
CA PRO A 86 -31.77 -18.99 -4.29
C PRO A 86 -31.99 -20.07 -5.35
N ARG A 87 -30.98 -20.33 -6.20
CA ARG A 87 -31.10 -21.32 -7.28
C ARG A 87 -30.59 -22.69 -6.87
N LYS A 88 -29.53 -22.73 -6.06
CA LYS A 88 -28.97 -23.96 -5.50
C LYS A 88 -29.39 -24.09 -4.06
N MET A 89 -30.11 -25.17 -3.83
CA MET A 89 -30.70 -25.53 -2.56
C MET A 89 -30.74 -27.05 -2.45
N LYS A 90 -30.72 -27.56 -1.23
CA LYS A 90 -30.86 -28.99 -0.94
C LYS A 90 -32.09 -29.21 -0.05
N ASN A 91 -32.63 -30.42 -0.07
CA ASN A 91 -33.65 -30.82 0.90
C ASN A 91 -33.05 -30.73 2.32
N ALA A 92 -33.81 -30.16 3.24
CA ALA A 92 -33.42 -30.03 4.63
C ALA A 92 -34.54 -30.46 5.55
N SER A 93 -34.17 -30.83 6.77
CA SER A 93 -35.12 -31.19 7.82
C SER A 93 -35.35 -30.01 8.76
N LEU A 94 -36.59 -29.91 9.25
CA LEU A 94 -36.96 -29.01 10.33
C LEU A 94 -36.44 -29.51 11.67
N LEU A 95 -36.31 -28.57 12.60
CA LEU A 95 -36.13 -28.91 13.99
C LEU A 95 -37.42 -29.55 14.54
N PRO A 96 -37.31 -30.50 15.48
CA PRO A 96 -38.47 -31.09 16.14
C PRO A 96 -39.36 -30.00 16.76
N GLY A 97 -40.66 -30.02 16.45
CA GLY A 97 -41.65 -29.08 17.00
C GLY A 97 -42.03 -27.91 16.10
N VAL A 98 -41.37 -27.71 14.96
CA VAL A 98 -41.80 -26.71 13.96
C VAL A 98 -42.81 -27.33 13.01
N ALA A 99 -44.03 -26.79 12.98
CA ALA A 99 -45.06 -27.23 12.04
C ALA A 99 -44.71 -26.81 10.61
N VAL A 100 -44.85 -27.73 9.65
CA VAL A 100 -44.68 -27.44 8.22
C VAL A 100 -45.84 -26.57 7.75
N LEU A 101 -45.53 -25.42 7.12
CA LEU A 101 -46.55 -24.55 6.55
C LEU A 101 -47.17 -25.17 5.29
N ARG A 102 -48.46 -24.93 5.09
CA ARG A 102 -49.15 -25.26 3.84
C ARG A 102 -48.99 -24.12 2.84
N CYS A 103 -48.74 -24.46 1.58
CA CYS A 103 -48.70 -23.49 0.50
C CYS A 103 -50.13 -23.08 0.06
N TRP A 104 -50.24 -22.17 -0.91
CA TRP A 104 -51.54 -21.77 -1.48
C TRP A 104 -52.28 -22.90 -2.20
N CYS A 105 -51.59 -23.99 -2.59
CA CYS A 105 -52.25 -25.20 -3.12
C CYS A 105 -52.93 -26.05 -2.04
N GLY A 106 -52.70 -25.75 -0.75
CA GLY A 106 -53.18 -26.58 0.36
C GLY A 106 -52.22 -27.71 0.75
N ASP A 107 -51.23 -28.04 -0.08
CA ASP A 107 -50.22 -29.06 0.22
C ASP A 107 -49.14 -28.58 1.21
N LEU A 108 -48.51 -29.53 1.89
CA LEU A 108 -47.38 -29.27 2.78
C LEU A 108 -46.16 -28.79 1.99
N CYS A 109 -45.52 -27.73 2.45
CA CYS A 109 -44.31 -27.21 1.81
C CYS A 109 -43.11 -28.13 2.03
N LYS A 110 -42.24 -28.20 1.02
CA LYS A 110 -40.89 -28.76 1.14
C LYS A 110 -40.00 -27.78 1.91
N VAL A 111 -39.09 -28.32 2.70
CA VAL A 111 -38.07 -27.52 3.39
C VAL A 111 -36.76 -27.62 2.64
N LYS A 112 -36.23 -26.45 2.29
CA LYS A 112 -35.03 -26.30 1.49
C LYS A 112 -34.01 -25.49 2.27
N GLU A 113 -32.73 -25.85 2.15
CA GLU A 113 -31.60 -25.09 2.66
C GLU A 113 -30.79 -24.55 1.49
N VAL A 114 -30.43 -23.27 1.55
CA VAL A 114 -29.61 -22.63 0.53
C VAL A 114 -28.18 -23.17 0.60
N THR A 115 -27.71 -23.69 -0.54
CA THR A 115 -26.33 -24.15 -0.72
C THR A 115 -25.51 -23.19 -1.58
N ASP A 116 -26.18 -22.24 -2.23
CA ASP A 116 -25.51 -21.16 -2.96
C ASP A 116 -24.66 -20.29 -2.05
N PHE A 117 -23.44 -20.01 -2.49
CA PHE A 117 -22.55 -19.05 -1.85
C PHE A 117 -23.06 -17.63 -2.08
N SER A 118 -24.00 -17.24 -1.23
CA SER A 118 -24.70 -15.96 -1.24
C SER A 118 -24.89 -15.49 0.19
N ASP A 119 -25.50 -14.33 0.36
CA ASP A 119 -25.88 -13.86 1.69
C ASP A 119 -26.80 -14.84 2.42
N TRP A 120 -27.53 -15.70 1.72
CA TRP A 120 -28.50 -16.60 2.35
C TRP A 120 -27.93 -18.01 2.62
N LEU A 121 -26.61 -18.23 2.49
CA LEU A 121 -25.99 -19.55 2.67
C LEU A 121 -26.40 -20.19 4.01
N GLY A 122 -26.86 -21.44 3.94
CA GLY A 122 -27.25 -22.23 5.10
C GLY A 122 -28.61 -21.85 5.70
N MET A 123 -29.29 -20.83 5.19
CA MET A 123 -30.65 -20.48 5.63
C MET A 123 -31.67 -21.44 5.04
N LYS A 124 -32.68 -21.75 5.85
CA LYS A 124 -33.78 -22.64 5.49
C LYS A 124 -35.05 -21.86 5.16
N PHE A 125 -35.82 -22.41 4.24
CA PHE A 125 -37.09 -21.84 3.83
C PHE A 125 -38.06 -22.93 3.37
N PHE A 126 -39.34 -22.62 3.48
CA PHE A 126 -40.44 -23.38 2.90
C PHE A 126 -40.58 -23.05 1.43
N MET A 127 -40.86 -24.07 0.62
CA MET A 127 -41.13 -23.95 -0.82
C MET A 127 -42.27 -24.91 -1.20
N CYS A 128 -43.18 -24.50 -2.06
CA CYS A 128 -44.23 -25.40 -2.57
C CYS A 128 -43.64 -26.58 -3.36
N ALA A 129 -44.23 -27.77 -3.26
CA ALA A 129 -43.84 -28.94 -4.05
C ALA A 129 -44.07 -28.75 -5.57
N ASN A 130 -45.19 -28.12 -5.93
CA ASN A 130 -45.57 -27.72 -7.29
C ASN A 130 -44.70 -26.57 -7.84
N TYR A 131 -43.65 -26.14 -7.11
CA TYR A 131 -42.71 -25.12 -7.59
C TYR A 131 -41.56 -25.71 -8.42
N GLU A 132 -41.18 -26.98 -8.18
CA GLU A 132 -40.01 -27.61 -8.80
C GLU A 132 -40.30 -28.28 -10.14
N GLU A 133 -41.55 -28.28 -10.57
CA GLU A 133 -42.00 -29.06 -11.71
C GLU A 133 -41.74 -28.32 -13.03
N TYR A 134 -40.45 -28.13 -13.34
CA TYR A 134 -40.04 -28.29 -14.73
C TYR A 134 -39.86 -29.79 -14.95
N PRO A 135 -40.65 -30.42 -15.84
CA PRO A 135 -40.53 -31.87 -16.06
C PRO A 135 -39.10 -32.19 -16.48
N ALA A 136 -38.41 -33.01 -15.67
CA ALA A 136 -37.03 -33.45 -15.93
C ALA A 136 -36.96 -34.38 -17.15
N VAL A 137 -38.09 -34.96 -17.53
CA VAL A 137 -38.26 -35.76 -18.74
C VAL A 137 -38.65 -34.82 -19.87
N ALA A 138 -37.96 -34.88 -20.99
CA ALA A 138 -38.44 -34.27 -22.24
C ALA A 138 -39.75 -34.97 -22.62
N ILE A 139 -40.87 -34.43 -22.13
CA ILE A 139 -42.20 -34.85 -22.55
C ILE A 139 -42.28 -34.53 -24.05
N SER A 140 -42.73 -35.50 -24.85
CA SER A 140 -42.94 -35.26 -26.27
C SER A 140 -43.86 -34.04 -26.44
N GLU A 141 -43.66 -33.25 -27.48
CA GLU A 141 -44.48 -32.04 -27.72
C GLU A 141 -45.99 -32.34 -27.76
N TYR A 142 -46.35 -33.59 -28.10
CA TYR A 142 -47.72 -34.10 -28.20
C TYR A 142 -48.33 -34.58 -26.87
N ASP A 143 -47.50 -35.00 -25.90
CA ASP A 143 -47.95 -35.45 -24.57
C ASP A 143 -48.02 -34.29 -23.55
N LYS A 144 -47.67 -33.08 -23.99
CA LYS A 144 -47.71 -31.89 -23.14
C LYS A 144 -49.17 -31.46 -22.92
N PRO A 145 -49.70 -31.48 -21.69
CA PRO A 145 -51.04 -30.97 -21.44
C PRO A 145 -51.11 -29.50 -21.90
N PRO A 146 -52.27 -29.06 -22.44
CA PRO A 146 -52.43 -27.76 -23.09
C PRO A 146 -52.15 -26.56 -22.17
N SER A 147 -52.11 -26.77 -20.86
CA SER A 147 -51.56 -25.83 -19.89
C SER A 147 -50.94 -26.62 -18.73
N PRO A 148 -49.64 -26.45 -18.41
CA PRO A 148 -49.11 -26.98 -17.15
C PRO A 148 -49.88 -26.37 -15.98
N PRO A 149 -50.04 -27.08 -14.85
CA PRO A 149 -50.62 -26.50 -13.64
C PRO A 149 -49.89 -25.18 -13.31
N PRO A 150 -50.60 -24.13 -12.87
CA PRO A 150 -49.95 -22.89 -12.48
C PRO A 150 -48.94 -23.19 -11.36
N LEU A 151 -47.68 -22.81 -11.58
CA LEU A 151 -46.62 -23.00 -10.59
C LEU A 151 -46.97 -22.20 -9.32
N CYS A 152 -47.05 -22.88 -8.19
CA CYS A 152 -47.27 -22.19 -6.92
C CYS A 152 -45.96 -21.58 -6.46
N MET A 153 -45.81 -20.27 -6.65
CA MET A 153 -44.61 -19.52 -6.30
C MET A 153 -44.38 -19.31 -4.80
N TYR A 154 -45.19 -19.95 -3.94
CA TYR A 154 -45.10 -19.82 -2.50
C TYR A 154 -43.73 -20.24 -1.98
N TYR A 155 -43.06 -19.31 -1.30
CA TYR A 155 -41.92 -19.60 -0.44
C TYR A 155 -41.93 -18.69 0.78
N TYR A 156 -41.36 -19.17 1.88
CA TYR A 156 -41.31 -18.44 3.14
C TYR A 156 -40.05 -18.80 3.94
N TRP A 157 -39.29 -17.81 4.40
CA TRP A 157 -38.07 -18.06 5.18
C TRP A 157 -38.40 -18.62 6.57
N ILE A 158 -37.71 -19.68 6.96
CA ILE A 158 -37.82 -20.29 8.29
C ILE A 158 -36.84 -19.58 9.23
N ASP A 159 -35.61 -19.45 8.78
CA ASP A 159 -34.55 -18.83 9.58
C ASP A 159 -34.62 -17.31 9.41
N THR A 160 -34.62 -16.58 10.53
CA THR A 160 -34.50 -15.11 10.56
C THR A 160 -33.05 -14.66 10.59
N GLU A 161 -32.16 -15.51 11.05
CA GLU A 161 -30.73 -15.24 11.21
C GLU A 161 -29.89 -16.30 10.49
N LYS A 162 -28.74 -15.89 9.96
CA LYS A 162 -27.80 -16.81 9.32
C LYS A 162 -27.14 -17.69 10.37
N PRO A 163 -26.94 -18.99 10.12
CA PRO A 163 -26.19 -19.81 11.04
C PRO A 163 -24.74 -19.35 11.13
N ALA A 164 -24.15 -19.42 12.33
CA ALA A 164 -22.80 -18.87 12.60
C ALA A 164 -21.72 -19.42 11.65
N TRP A 165 -21.78 -20.71 11.31
CA TRP A 165 -20.84 -21.35 10.38
C TRP A 165 -20.91 -20.74 8.97
N ALA A 166 -22.09 -20.33 8.52
CA ALA A 166 -22.25 -19.75 7.18
C ALA A 166 -21.67 -18.34 7.13
N VAL A 167 -21.85 -17.56 8.21
CA VAL A 167 -21.23 -16.23 8.34
C VAL A 167 -19.71 -16.34 8.29
N THR A 168 -19.12 -17.31 9.01
CA THR A 168 -17.67 -17.53 8.97
C THR A 168 -17.20 -17.99 7.59
N GLU A 169 -17.91 -18.92 6.94
CA GLU A 169 -17.55 -19.41 5.61
C GLU A 169 -17.62 -18.30 4.55
N ILE A 170 -18.68 -17.49 4.56
CA ILE A 170 -18.82 -16.32 3.67
C ILE A 170 -17.65 -15.37 3.87
N ARG A 171 -17.36 -15.02 5.13
CA ARG A 171 -16.27 -14.08 5.46
C ARG A 171 -14.91 -14.62 5.03
N GLU A 172 -14.62 -15.88 5.31
CA GLU A 172 -13.33 -16.47 4.97
C GLU A 172 -13.13 -16.61 3.47
N ARG A 173 -14.14 -17.08 2.74
CA ARG A 173 -14.04 -17.22 1.30
C ARG A 173 -13.95 -15.86 0.60
N SER A 174 -14.69 -14.85 1.07
CA SER A 174 -14.54 -13.47 0.61
C SER A 174 -13.13 -12.93 0.88
N ARG A 175 -12.56 -13.20 2.07
CA ARG A 175 -11.16 -12.84 2.39
C ARG A 175 -10.17 -13.54 1.48
N ARG A 176 -10.34 -14.84 1.20
CA ARG A 176 -9.47 -15.58 0.26
C ARG A 176 -9.57 -15.00 -1.16
N ALA A 177 -10.77 -14.70 -1.62
CA ALA A 177 -11.01 -14.09 -2.93
C ALA A 177 -10.34 -12.70 -3.03
N TRP A 178 -10.53 -11.84 -2.02
CA TRP A 178 -9.84 -10.55 -1.94
C TRP A 178 -8.32 -10.70 -1.93
N ASN A 179 -7.78 -11.59 -1.10
CA ASN A 179 -6.34 -11.82 -1.05
C ASN A 179 -5.77 -12.30 -2.39
N SER A 180 -6.51 -13.13 -3.12
CA SER A 180 -6.13 -13.62 -4.45
C SER A 180 -6.17 -12.52 -5.50
N LEU A 181 -7.23 -11.70 -5.53
CA LEU A 181 -7.38 -10.62 -6.52
C LEU A 181 -6.25 -9.60 -6.43
N PHE A 182 -5.81 -9.27 -5.21
CA PHE A 182 -4.74 -8.30 -4.97
C PHE A 182 -3.39 -8.97 -4.70
N ALA A 183 -3.23 -10.27 -5.00
CA ALA A 183 -1.95 -10.95 -4.82
C ALA A 183 -0.93 -10.41 -5.84
N GLU A 184 -1.29 -10.45 -7.12
CA GLU A 184 -0.44 -10.00 -8.22
C GLU A 184 -0.10 -8.51 -8.08
N GLU A 185 -1.09 -7.65 -7.83
CA GLU A 185 -0.85 -6.21 -7.63
C GLU A 185 0.11 -5.91 -6.46
N ARG A 186 0.04 -6.69 -5.38
CA ARG A 186 0.99 -6.55 -4.25
C ARG A 186 2.38 -7.02 -4.61
N HIS A 187 2.51 -8.09 -5.39
CA HIS A 187 3.79 -8.56 -5.89
C HIS A 187 4.43 -7.54 -6.85
N GLU A 188 3.67 -7.03 -7.82
CA GLU A 188 4.14 -6.01 -8.76
C GLU A 188 4.57 -4.73 -8.03
N LYS A 189 3.81 -4.31 -7.02
CA LYS A 189 4.17 -3.14 -6.20
C LYS A 189 5.45 -3.38 -5.41
N ALA A 190 5.63 -4.57 -4.83
CA ALA A 190 6.85 -4.91 -4.09
C ALA A 190 8.07 -4.96 -5.01
N GLU A 191 7.94 -5.55 -6.20
CA GLU A 191 9.01 -5.58 -7.21
C GLU A 191 9.33 -4.17 -7.73
N ALA A 192 8.33 -3.32 -7.93
CA ALA A 192 8.52 -1.92 -8.31
C ALA A 192 9.23 -1.11 -7.22
N GLU A 193 8.91 -1.37 -5.95
CA GLU A 193 9.58 -0.73 -4.80
C GLU A 193 11.03 -1.19 -4.68
N GLU A 194 11.30 -2.50 -4.82
CA GLU A 194 12.66 -3.05 -4.82
C GLU A 194 13.48 -2.48 -6.00
N LYS A 195 12.89 -2.44 -7.21
CA LYS A 195 13.55 -1.86 -8.38
C LYS A 195 13.83 -0.37 -8.19
N ALA A 196 12.89 0.38 -7.60
CA ALA A 196 13.09 1.78 -7.28
C ALA A 196 14.19 1.98 -6.22
N GLU A 197 14.32 1.06 -5.26
CA GLU A 197 15.41 1.06 -4.30
C GLU A 197 16.77 0.79 -4.96
N GLN A 198 16.86 -0.26 -5.78
CA GLN A 198 18.07 -0.57 -6.56
C GLN A 198 18.48 0.61 -7.47
N GLU A 199 17.52 1.27 -8.12
CA GLU A 199 17.79 2.45 -8.93
C GLU A 199 18.32 3.61 -8.09
N ARG A 200 17.78 3.85 -6.89
CA ARG A 200 18.29 4.87 -5.97
C ARG A 200 19.71 4.58 -5.53
N GLU A 201 20.01 3.35 -5.13
CA GLU A 201 21.35 2.93 -4.73
C GLU A 201 22.36 3.10 -5.87
N LEU A 202 21.98 2.66 -7.08
CA LEU A 202 22.82 2.79 -8.26
C LEU A 202 23.08 4.26 -8.60
N LYS A 203 22.05 5.12 -8.49
CA LYS A 203 22.18 6.56 -8.70
C LYS A 203 23.09 7.22 -7.66
N GLU A 204 23.01 6.83 -6.40
CA GLU A 204 23.93 7.30 -5.36
C GLU A 204 25.36 6.85 -5.62
N TYR A 205 25.56 5.61 -6.07
CA TYR A 205 26.87 5.09 -6.44
C TYR A 205 27.49 5.91 -7.58
N TYR A 206 26.74 6.15 -8.66
CA TYR A 206 27.21 6.99 -9.77
C TYR A 206 27.45 8.44 -9.35
N ALA A 207 26.63 9.00 -8.47
CA ALA A 207 26.85 10.33 -7.92
C ALA A 207 28.15 10.41 -7.09
N LYS A 208 28.47 9.37 -6.32
CA LYS A 208 29.74 9.28 -5.57
C LYS A 208 30.94 9.19 -6.52
N GLN A 209 30.84 8.34 -7.56
CA GLN A 209 31.87 8.23 -8.60
C GLN A 209 32.11 9.57 -9.30
N HIS A 210 31.03 10.26 -9.70
CA HIS A 210 31.14 11.56 -10.35
C HIS A 210 31.85 12.59 -9.46
N ARG A 211 31.45 12.70 -8.19
CA ARG A 211 32.11 13.61 -7.23
C ARG A 211 33.59 13.29 -7.07
N PHE A 212 33.95 12.01 -7.01
CA PHE A 212 35.34 11.59 -6.91
C PHE A 212 36.17 12.06 -8.12
N PHE A 213 35.67 11.84 -9.35
CA PHE A 213 36.36 12.29 -10.57
C PHE A 213 36.43 13.82 -10.67
N GLU A 214 35.38 14.54 -10.26
CA GLU A 214 35.40 15.99 -10.23
C GLU A 214 36.44 16.54 -9.25
N GLU A 215 36.54 15.94 -8.06
CA GLU A 215 37.52 16.33 -7.04
C GLU A 215 38.95 16.05 -7.53
N MET A 216 39.19 14.87 -8.11
CA MET A 216 40.47 14.52 -8.74
C MET A 216 40.83 15.50 -9.86
N GLY A 217 39.86 15.87 -10.70
CA GLY A 217 40.06 16.87 -11.76
C GLY A 217 40.39 18.26 -11.20
N LYS A 218 39.77 18.68 -10.09
CA LYS A 218 40.09 19.94 -9.41
C LYS A 218 41.50 19.93 -8.83
N LYS A 219 41.89 18.86 -8.12
CA LYS A 219 43.23 18.70 -7.55
C LYS A 219 44.30 18.73 -8.64
N ASN A 220 44.08 18.01 -9.75
CA ASN A 220 45.03 17.99 -10.87
C ASN A 220 45.19 19.38 -11.51
N ARG A 221 44.08 20.12 -11.70
CA ARG A 221 44.13 21.52 -12.21
C ARG A 221 44.86 22.46 -11.25
N GLU A 222 44.64 22.32 -9.94
CA GLU A 222 45.33 23.11 -8.93
C GLU A 222 46.83 22.81 -8.91
N GLU A 223 47.20 21.53 -8.98
CA GLU A 223 48.59 21.10 -9.05
C GLU A 223 49.27 21.61 -10.32
N ALA A 224 48.60 21.56 -11.47
CA ALA A 224 49.10 22.14 -12.71
C ALA A 224 49.37 23.65 -12.57
N ARG A 225 48.44 24.40 -11.96
CA ARG A 225 48.64 25.84 -11.66
C ARG A 225 49.81 26.08 -10.70
N ARG A 226 49.99 25.20 -9.71
CA ARG A 226 51.11 25.26 -8.76
C ARG A 226 52.44 25.05 -9.48
N MET A 227 52.51 24.06 -10.37
CA MET A 227 53.69 23.77 -11.18
C MET A 227 54.02 24.92 -12.14
N GLU A 228 53.03 25.46 -12.85
CA GLU A 228 53.19 26.62 -13.74
C GLU A 228 53.69 27.86 -12.97
N GLY A 229 53.12 28.11 -11.78
CA GLY A 229 53.56 29.19 -10.90
C GLY A 229 55.01 29.04 -10.43
N GLN A 230 55.45 27.81 -10.12
CA GLN A 230 56.84 27.53 -9.79
C GLN A 230 57.77 27.72 -10.99
N GLU A 231 57.35 27.28 -12.17
CA GLU A 231 58.11 27.45 -13.40
C GLU A 231 58.27 28.94 -13.78
N ARG A 232 57.21 29.74 -13.62
CA ARG A 232 57.26 31.19 -13.82
C ARG A 232 58.26 31.85 -12.89
N LYS A 233 58.24 31.53 -11.59
CA LYS A 233 59.23 32.02 -10.61
C LYS A 233 60.66 31.61 -10.99
N ARG A 234 60.87 30.37 -11.46
CA ARG A 234 62.18 29.91 -11.96
C ARG A 234 62.63 30.70 -13.19
N LYS A 235 61.71 31.04 -14.09
CA LYS A 235 62.00 31.86 -15.28
C LYS A 235 62.39 33.29 -14.87
N GLU A 236 61.61 33.92 -14.00
CA GLU A 236 61.88 35.26 -13.45
C GLU A 236 63.23 35.30 -12.71
N ALA A 237 63.55 34.30 -11.90
CA ALA A 237 64.85 34.21 -11.21
C ALA A 237 66.03 34.14 -12.19
N ARG A 238 65.91 33.33 -13.25
CA ARG A 238 66.92 33.26 -14.32
C ARG A 238 67.06 34.59 -15.07
N GLU A 239 65.96 35.29 -15.31
CA GLU A 239 65.97 36.62 -15.95
C GLU A 239 66.62 37.68 -15.05
N ALA A 240 66.27 37.71 -13.76
CA ALA A 240 66.87 38.61 -12.79
C ALA A 240 68.38 38.35 -12.63
N GLU A 241 68.81 37.09 -12.63
CA GLU A 241 70.23 36.74 -12.61
C GLU A 241 70.96 37.24 -13.87
N ARG A 242 70.36 37.07 -15.05
CA ARG A 242 70.90 37.63 -16.30
C ARG A 242 71.04 39.16 -16.22
N GLN A 243 70.06 39.86 -15.66
CA GLN A 243 70.14 41.31 -15.48
C GLN A 243 71.25 41.72 -14.50
N ARG A 244 71.38 41.03 -13.36
CA ARG A 244 72.48 41.25 -12.42
C ARG A 244 73.85 41.05 -13.08
N LYS A 245 73.98 40.03 -13.94
CA LYS A 245 75.22 39.78 -14.68
C LYS A 245 75.52 40.89 -15.70
N LYS A 246 74.50 41.38 -16.41
CA LYS A 246 74.64 42.54 -17.32
C LYS A 246 75.05 43.81 -16.58
N GLU A 247 74.46 44.06 -15.42
CA GLU A 247 74.79 45.23 -14.60
C GLU A 247 76.24 45.17 -14.07
N ARG A 248 76.67 44.00 -13.56
CA ARG A 248 78.08 43.80 -13.19
C ARG A 248 79.05 44.05 -14.36
N ALA A 249 78.68 43.62 -15.57
CA ALA A 249 79.49 43.86 -16.75
C ALA A 249 79.53 45.35 -17.14
N ARG A 250 78.42 46.08 -17.01
CA ARG A 250 78.38 47.54 -17.22
C ARG A 250 79.25 48.28 -16.20
N GLN A 251 79.17 47.91 -14.93
CA GLN A 251 79.98 48.49 -13.86
C GLN A 251 81.47 48.25 -14.10
N ALA A 252 81.86 47.01 -14.44
CA ALA A 252 83.25 46.69 -14.76
C ALA A 252 83.77 47.52 -15.95
N LYS A 253 82.96 47.65 -17.00
CA LYS A 253 83.29 48.49 -18.16
C LYS A 253 83.44 49.98 -17.77
N ALA A 254 82.55 50.50 -16.93
CA ALA A 254 82.63 51.87 -16.45
C ALA A 254 83.88 52.11 -15.57
N THR A 255 84.28 51.13 -14.75
CA THR A 255 85.53 51.21 -13.97
C THR A 255 86.77 51.16 -14.85
N GLU A 256 86.76 50.40 -15.96
CA GLU A 256 87.83 50.42 -16.96
C GLU A 256 87.92 51.78 -17.68
N GLU A 257 86.77 52.36 -18.06
CA GLU A 257 86.69 53.66 -18.74
C GLU A 257 87.05 54.84 -17.82
N ALA A 258 86.78 54.75 -16.50
CA ALA A 258 87.14 55.77 -15.51
C ALA A 258 88.66 55.91 -15.29
N GLY A 259 89.48 55.03 -15.87
CA GLY A 259 90.93 55.24 -15.97
C GLY A 259 91.71 55.05 -14.66
N ASP A 260 91.13 54.40 -13.64
CA ASP A 260 91.85 53.99 -12.42
C ASP A 260 92.73 52.75 -12.69
N GLY A 261 93.60 52.87 -13.69
CA GLY A 261 94.64 51.90 -14.04
C GLY A 261 95.81 51.94 -13.06
N LYS A 262 95.55 51.79 -11.75
CA LYS A 262 96.61 51.49 -10.77
C LYS A 262 96.73 49.99 -10.58
N GLY A 263 97.27 49.32 -11.60
CA GLY A 263 97.54 47.89 -11.57
C GLY A 263 98.58 47.49 -12.60
N LYS A 264 99.83 47.97 -12.45
CA LYS A 264 100.98 47.33 -13.10
C LYS A 264 101.08 45.89 -12.57
N TYR A 265 100.56 44.91 -13.30
CA TYR A 265 100.95 43.53 -13.06
C TYR A 265 102.39 43.33 -13.55
N PRO A 266 103.28 42.76 -12.72
CA PRO A 266 104.70 42.63 -13.05
C PRO A 266 104.86 41.69 -14.24
N ARG A 267 105.60 42.13 -15.26
CA ARG A 267 106.13 41.27 -16.33
C ARG A 267 107.04 40.23 -15.68
N TRP A 268 106.57 38.98 -15.62
CA TRP A 268 107.46 37.85 -15.38
C TRP A 268 108.28 37.63 -16.64
N THR A 269 109.49 38.20 -16.64
CA THR A 269 110.60 37.78 -17.50
C THR A 269 111.61 37.12 -16.59
N GLN A 270 111.72 35.79 -16.66
CA GLN A 270 112.96 35.06 -16.98
C GLN A 270 112.66 33.58 -17.21
#